data_AF-A0A6M4WHI5-F1
#
_entry.id   AF-A0A6M4WHI5-F1
#
_cell.length_a   1.000
_cell.length_b   1.000
_cell.length_c   1.000
_cell.angle_alpha   90.00
_cell.angle_beta   90.00
_cell.angle_gamma   90.00
#
_symmetry.space_group_name_H-M   'P 1'
#
loop_
_entity.id
_entity.type
_entity.pdbx_description
1 polymer ?
#
loop_
_entity_poly.entity_id
_entity_poly.type
_entity_poly.pdbx_seq_one_letter_code
_entity_poly.pdbx_strand_id
1 'polypeptide(L)'
;MAGSGLRALLDSVRYEVLPAKATEDKVLAHVPREVVVTVTASPVKGLEPTLDLATRLALHGYRVVPHVPARLLRDEVHLKEVADRLREAGVDDVFVPAGDADPPAGAYDGSLPVLRRLSELGRPFAHVGIAGYPESHPLIHDDITVQAMWDKREHATYIVSNLCFDPRVLEDWVVRIRRRDITLPVHLGVAGPVQRAKLLSMAAKIGVGESTRFLTKHASWFLRFATPGGYSPDRLLARTEKALTAPSAGVAGLHLFTFNQIAETERWRCAVRERLGG
;
A
#
# COMPACT_ATOMS: atom_id res chain seq x y z
N MET A 1 24.65 15.31 7.81
CA MET A 1 23.70 15.57 6.71
C MET A 1 22.37 14.90 7.03
N ALA A 2 21.70 15.35 8.11
CA ALA A 2 20.33 14.91 8.40
C ALA A 2 19.40 15.63 7.42
N GLY A 3 18.47 14.93 6.77
CA GLY A 3 17.48 15.49 5.84
C GLY A 3 17.62 15.07 4.38
N SER A 4 18.83 14.77 3.88
CA SER A 4 19.00 14.40 2.46
C SER A 4 18.39 13.04 2.12
N GLY A 5 18.50 12.07 3.03
CA GLY A 5 17.90 10.74 2.85
C GLY A 5 16.38 10.79 2.95
N LEU A 6 15.83 11.55 3.89
CA LEU A 6 14.37 11.71 4.01
C LEU A 6 13.78 12.44 2.80
N ARG A 7 14.48 13.45 2.28
CA ARG A 7 14.07 14.13 1.04
C ARG A 7 14.01 13.17 -0.14
N ALA A 8 15.01 12.30 -0.32
CA ALA A 8 14.99 11.27 -1.36
C ALA A 8 13.80 10.30 -1.22
N LEU A 9 13.46 9.89 0.01
CA LEU A 9 12.27 9.08 0.26
C LEU A 9 10.97 9.83 -0.07
N LEU A 10 10.92 11.13 0.19
CA LEU A 10 9.78 11.99 -0.19
C LEU A 10 9.76 12.34 -1.68
N ASP A 11 10.85 12.17 -2.42
CA ASP A 11 10.86 12.27 -3.87
C ASP A 11 10.32 10.98 -4.52
N SER A 12 10.61 9.83 -3.90
CA SER A 12 10.14 8.50 -4.31
C SER A 12 8.88 8.06 -3.53
N VAL A 13 7.71 8.58 -3.91
CA VAL A 13 6.43 8.23 -3.25
C VAL A 13 5.43 7.59 -4.21
N ARG A 14 4.54 6.78 -3.62
CA ARG A 14 3.32 6.25 -4.24
C ARG A 14 2.12 6.66 -3.42
N TYR A 15 1.01 7.02 -4.05
CA TYR A 15 -0.22 7.43 -3.38
C TYR A 15 -1.31 6.38 -3.48
N GLU A 16 -1.72 5.83 -2.35
CA GLU A 16 -2.83 4.90 -2.30
C GLU A 16 -4.16 5.65 -2.25
N VAL A 17 -5.05 5.32 -3.20
CA VAL A 17 -6.38 5.88 -3.32
C VAL A 17 -7.46 4.79 -3.29
N LEU A 18 -8.66 5.17 -2.87
CA LEU A 18 -9.82 4.28 -2.87
C LEU A 18 -10.63 4.49 -4.16
N PRO A 19 -11.21 3.44 -4.77
CA PRO A 19 -12.02 3.57 -5.98
C PRO A 19 -13.41 4.16 -5.67
N ALA A 20 -13.44 5.44 -5.32
CA ALA A 20 -14.66 6.23 -5.11
C ALA A 20 -14.90 7.18 -6.29
N LYS A 21 -16.17 7.58 -6.50
CA LYS A 21 -16.60 8.41 -7.64
C LYS A 21 -15.71 9.65 -7.86
N ALA A 22 -15.43 10.42 -6.81
CA ALA A 22 -14.66 11.67 -6.88
C ALA A 22 -13.14 11.47 -6.86
N THR A 23 -12.63 10.24 -6.94
CA THR A 23 -11.20 9.97 -6.77
C THR A 23 -10.41 10.42 -7.99
N GLU A 24 -10.91 10.12 -9.18
CA GLU A 24 -10.26 10.53 -10.43
C GLU A 24 -10.07 12.04 -10.48
N ASP A 25 -11.15 12.81 -10.30
CA ASP A 25 -11.10 14.29 -10.32
C ASP A 25 -10.09 14.84 -9.32
N LYS A 26 -10.04 14.28 -8.10
CA LYS A 26 -9.08 14.69 -7.07
C LYS A 26 -7.64 14.35 -7.43
N VAL A 27 -7.40 13.18 -8.03
CA VAL A 27 -6.07 12.79 -8.48
C VAL A 27 -5.63 13.77 -9.56
N LEU A 28 -6.45 13.99 -10.59
CA LEU A 28 -6.15 14.92 -11.70
C LEU A 28 -5.91 16.36 -11.23
N ALA A 29 -6.65 16.82 -10.23
CA ALA A 29 -6.54 18.18 -9.73
C ALA A 29 -5.31 18.42 -8.82
N HIS A 30 -4.76 17.37 -8.21
CA HIS A 30 -3.82 17.55 -7.09
C HIS A 30 -2.57 16.67 -7.12
N VAL A 31 -2.49 15.66 -7.98
CA VAL A 31 -1.37 14.71 -7.98
C VAL A 31 -0.53 14.91 -9.24
N PRO A 32 0.76 15.25 -9.13
CA PRO A 32 1.67 15.30 -10.27
C PRO A 32 1.77 13.96 -10.99
N ARG A 33 1.97 13.95 -12.31
CA ARG A 33 1.96 12.74 -13.14
C ARG A 33 3.10 11.77 -12.84
N GLU A 34 4.19 12.30 -12.27
CA GLU A 34 5.37 11.56 -11.86
C GLU A 34 5.10 10.72 -10.61
N VAL A 35 4.03 11.01 -9.86
CA VAL A 35 3.64 10.24 -8.68
C VAL A 35 2.86 9.01 -9.11
N VAL A 36 3.34 7.85 -8.68
CA VAL A 36 2.66 6.57 -8.89
C VAL A 36 1.38 6.54 -8.05
N VAL A 37 0.26 6.17 -8.67
CA VAL A 37 -1.04 6.05 -7.97
C VAL A 37 -1.36 4.58 -7.77
N THR A 38 -1.59 4.14 -6.54
CA THR A 38 -2.05 2.78 -6.26
C THR A 38 -3.54 2.78 -5.97
N VAL A 39 -4.28 1.83 -6.53
CA VAL A 39 -5.75 1.79 -6.41
C VAL A 39 -6.14 0.56 -5.59
N THR A 40 -6.78 0.80 -4.45
CA THR A 40 -7.22 -0.30 -3.56
C THR A 40 -8.43 -1.03 -4.11
N ALA A 41 -8.62 -2.27 -3.66
CA ALA A 41 -9.82 -3.06 -3.92
C ALA A 41 -10.59 -3.29 -2.62
N SER A 42 -11.92 -3.22 -2.70
CA SER A 42 -12.82 -3.46 -1.57
C SER A 42 -13.35 -4.89 -1.65
N PRO A 43 -13.36 -5.66 -0.54
CA PRO A 43 -13.95 -6.99 -0.53
C PRO A 43 -15.45 -6.97 -0.90
N VAL A 44 -16.16 -5.89 -0.55
CA VAL A 44 -17.60 -5.73 -0.78
C VAL A 44 -17.90 -5.33 -2.22
N LYS A 45 -17.12 -4.39 -2.77
CA LYS A 45 -17.37 -3.87 -4.12
C LYS A 45 -16.73 -4.71 -5.22
N GLY A 46 -15.94 -5.71 -4.85
CA GLY A 46 -15.19 -6.54 -5.78
C GLY A 46 -14.04 -5.78 -6.45
N LEU A 47 -13.55 -6.38 -7.54
CA LEU A 47 -12.35 -5.93 -8.24
C LEU A 47 -12.66 -4.84 -9.29
N GLU A 48 -13.85 -4.85 -9.90
CA GLU A 48 -14.20 -3.97 -11.03
C GLU A 48 -13.95 -2.49 -10.80
N PRO A 49 -14.36 -1.87 -9.67
CA PRO A 49 -14.12 -0.44 -9.46
C PRO A 49 -12.62 -0.07 -9.46
N THR A 50 -11.77 -1.02 -9.06
CA THR A 50 -10.32 -0.88 -9.05
C THR A 50 -9.77 -0.86 -10.47
N LEU A 51 -10.20 -1.82 -11.30
CA LEU A 51 -9.77 -1.96 -12.69
C LEU A 51 -10.25 -0.78 -13.54
N ASP A 52 -11.49 -0.34 -13.33
CA ASP A 52 -12.07 0.84 -14.01
C ASP A 52 -11.29 2.11 -13.68
N LEU A 53 -11.05 2.38 -12.39
CA LEU A 53 -10.31 3.57 -12.00
C LEU A 53 -8.85 3.49 -12.46
N ALA A 54 -8.21 2.31 -12.38
CA ALA A 54 -6.84 2.16 -12.81
C ALA A 54 -6.68 2.40 -14.32
N THR A 55 -7.59 1.84 -15.13
CA THR A 55 -7.61 2.05 -16.59
C THR A 55 -7.77 3.52 -16.94
N ARG A 56 -8.71 4.22 -16.30
CA ARG A 56 -8.94 5.65 -16.57
C ARG A 56 -7.76 6.51 -16.17
N LEU A 57 -7.16 6.28 -14.99
CA LEU A 57 -5.98 7.02 -14.55
C LEU A 57 -4.77 6.77 -15.47
N ALA A 58 -4.59 5.54 -15.96
CA ALA A 58 -3.57 5.20 -16.93
C ALA A 58 -3.77 5.95 -18.26
N LEU A 59 -5.01 6.07 -18.76
CA LEU A 59 -5.35 6.86 -19.95
C LEU A 59 -5.01 8.35 -19.80
N HIS A 60 -5.04 8.87 -18.57
CA HIS A 60 -4.59 10.24 -18.30
C HIS A 60 -3.05 10.36 -18.19
N GLY A 61 -2.31 9.26 -18.30
CA GLY A 61 -0.84 9.24 -18.26
C GLY A 61 -0.23 9.06 -16.88
N TYR A 62 -1.00 8.64 -15.86
CA TYR A 62 -0.40 8.20 -14.60
C TYR A 62 0.20 6.81 -14.75
N ARG A 63 1.30 6.56 -14.03
CA ARG A 63 1.69 5.19 -13.71
C ARG A 63 0.81 4.69 -12.56
N VAL A 64 0.06 3.62 -12.81
CA VAL A 64 -0.93 3.10 -11.86
C VAL A 64 -0.58 1.70 -11.40
N VAL A 65 -0.81 1.41 -10.12
CA VAL A 65 -0.63 0.10 -9.51
C VAL A 65 -1.98 -0.37 -8.92
N PRO A 66 -2.78 -1.14 -9.66
CA PRO A 66 -4.00 -1.71 -9.11
C PRO A 66 -3.68 -2.77 -8.07
N HIS A 67 -4.47 -2.79 -6.99
CA HIS A 67 -4.48 -3.90 -6.05
C HIS A 67 -5.32 -5.02 -6.65
N VAL A 68 -4.75 -6.22 -6.72
CA VAL A 68 -5.42 -7.44 -7.19
C VAL A 68 -5.41 -8.44 -6.03
N PRO A 69 -6.35 -8.32 -5.07
CA PRO A 69 -6.38 -9.24 -3.94
C PRO A 69 -6.75 -10.65 -4.39
N ALA A 70 -5.97 -11.63 -3.96
CA ALA A 70 -6.14 -13.02 -4.35
C ALA A 70 -7.56 -13.54 -4.07
N ARG A 71 -8.12 -13.22 -2.90
CA ARG A 71 -9.46 -13.65 -2.47
C ARG A 71 -10.61 -13.02 -3.25
N LEU A 72 -10.34 -12.07 -4.16
CA LEU A 72 -11.33 -11.51 -5.10
C LEU A 72 -11.27 -12.16 -6.49
N LEU A 73 -10.28 -13.02 -6.75
CA LEU A 73 -10.18 -13.76 -8.00
C LEU A 73 -10.99 -15.07 -7.91
N ARG A 74 -11.82 -15.31 -8.91
CA ARG A 74 -12.69 -16.50 -9.00
C ARG A 74 -11.89 -17.75 -9.38
N ASP A 75 -11.04 -17.63 -10.39
CA ASP A 75 -10.27 -18.74 -10.97
C ASP A 75 -9.11 -18.22 -11.85
N GLU A 76 -8.42 -19.12 -12.51
CA GLU A 76 -7.30 -18.81 -13.41
C GLU A 76 -7.75 -18.05 -14.67
N VAL A 77 -8.96 -18.30 -15.17
CA VAL A 77 -9.50 -17.62 -16.35
C VAL A 77 -9.70 -16.14 -16.00
N HIS A 78 -10.33 -15.86 -14.86
CA HIS A 78 -10.50 -14.51 -14.36
C HIS A 78 -9.17 -13.82 -14.09
N LEU A 79 -8.16 -14.52 -13.54
CA LEU A 79 -6.81 -13.95 -13.38
C LEU A 79 -6.21 -13.54 -14.74
N LYS A 80 -6.35 -14.37 -15.77
CA LYS A 80 -5.86 -14.05 -17.11
C LYS A 80 -6.60 -12.85 -17.71
N GLU A 81 -7.93 -12.81 -17.60
CA GLU A 81 -8.76 -11.69 -18.07
C GLU A 81 -8.36 -10.36 -17.40
N VAL A 82 -8.16 -10.39 -16.08
CA VAL A 82 -7.67 -9.22 -15.32
C VAL A 82 -6.29 -8.81 -15.80
N ALA A 83 -5.37 -9.75 -16.00
CA ALA A 83 -4.01 -9.46 -16.45
C ALA A 83 -3.99 -8.85 -17.86
N ASP A 84 -4.76 -9.41 -18.79
CA ASP A 84 -4.86 -8.93 -20.17
C ASP A 84 -5.44 -7.51 -20.19
N ARG A 85 -6.55 -7.27 -19.47
CA ARG A 85 -7.18 -5.95 -19.36
C ARG A 85 -6.22 -4.89 -18.84
N LEU A 86 -5.46 -5.22 -17.79
CA LEU A 86 -4.49 -4.28 -17.21
C LEU A 86 -3.36 -3.98 -18.20
N ARG A 87 -2.84 -4.99 -18.90
CA ARG A 87 -1.82 -4.81 -19.93
C ARG A 87 -2.31 -3.97 -21.11
N GLU A 88 -3.54 -4.20 -21.57
CA GLU A 88 -4.18 -3.39 -22.61
C GLU A 88 -4.32 -1.91 -22.20
N ALA A 89 -4.56 -1.66 -20.91
CA ALA A 89 -4.56 -0.31 -20.34
C ALA A 89 -3.15 0.28 -20.14
N GLY A 90 -2.07 -0.44 -20.50
CA GLY A 90 -0.69 0.01 -20.34
C GLY A 90 -0.15 -0.12 -18.91
N VAL A 91 -0.80 -0.89 -18.04
CA VAL A 91 -0.33 -1.14 -16.66
C VAL A 91 0.79 -2.16 -16.67
N ASP A 92 1.94 -1.77 -16.11
CA ASP A 92 3.16 -2.58 -16.02
C ASP A 92 3.48 -3.08 -14.60
N ASP A 93 2.74 -2.60 -13.60
CA ASP A 93 2.97 -2.83 -12.17
C ASP A 93 1.65 -3.21 -11.47
N VAL A 94 1.67 -4.26 -10.64
CA VAL A 94 0.51 -4.71 -9.85
C VAL A 94 0.88 -5.04 -8.41
N PHE A 95 -0.03 -4.79 -7.48
CA PHE A 95 0.12 -5.20 -6.09
C PHE A 95 -0.82 -6.37 -5.77
N VAL A 96 -0.27 -7.50 -5.29
CA VAL A 96 -1.03 -8.74 -5.07
C VAL A 96 -1.08 -9.10 -3.57
N PRO A 97 -2.02 -8.50 -2.80
CA PRO A 97 -2.28 -8.90 -1.42
C PRO A 97 -3.13 -10.18 -1.37
N ALA A 98 -3.23 -10.80 -0.19
CA ALA A 98 -4.20 -11.89 0.02
C ALA A 98 -5.65 -11.38 -0.11
N GLY A 99 -5.94 -10.23 0.48
CA GLY A 99 -7.29 -9.66 0.56
C GLY A 99 -8.06 -10.13 1.80
N ASP A 100 -9.24 -9.55 2.00
CA ASP A 100 -10.07 -9.76 3.19
C ASP A 100 -11.45 -10.36 2.86
N ALA A 101 -11.73 -10.71 1.60
CA ALA A 101 -13.01 -11.27 1.19
C ALA A 101 -13.26 -12.61 1.89
N ASP A 102 -14.41 -12.75 2.55
CA ASP A 102 -14.73 -13.90 3.40
C ASP A 102 -16.23 -14.23 3.26
N PRO A 103 -16.58 -15.35 2.60
CA PRO A 103 -15.69 -16.33 1.99
C PRO A 103 -14.89 -15.76 0.79
N PRO A 104 -13.76 -16.38 0.38
CA PRO A 104 -13.08 -15.99 -0.85
C PRO A 104 -14.01 -16.19 -2.06
N ALA A 105 -13.86 -15.37 -3.09
CA ALA A 105 -14.67 -15.44 -4.31
C ALA A 105 -14.38 -16.70 -5.15
N GLY A 106 -13.28 -17.40 -4.86
CA GLY A 106 -12.75 -18.51 -5.63
C GLY A 106 -11.76 -19.35 -4.84
N ALA A 107 -10.88 -20.07 -5.54
CA ALA A 107 -9.96 -21.04 -4.94
C ALA A 107 -8.72 -20.44 -4.24
N TYR A 108 -8.57 -19.12 -4.25
CA TYR A 108 -7.36 -18.47 -3.73
C TYR A 108 -7.55 -17.94 -2.30
N ASP A 109 -6.97 -18.63 -1.32
CA ASP A 109 -6.94 -18.19 0.08
C ASP A 109 -5.84 -17.16 0.39
N GLY A 110 -4.84 -17.05 -0.47
CA GLY A 110 -3.69 -16.17 -0.29
C GLY A 110 -2.99 -15.82 -1.59
N SER A 111 -2.02 -14.91 -1.52
CA SER A 111 -1.40 -14.36 -2.75
C SER A 111 -0.36 -15.24 -3.43
N LEU A 112 0.24 -16.23 -2.74
CA LEU A 112 1.30 -17.06 -3.34
C LEU A 112 0.83 -17.86 -4.58
N PRO A 113 -0.33 -18.56 -4.56
CA PRO A 113 -0.85 -19.22 -5.76
C PRO A 113 -1.07 -18.27 -6.95
N VAL A 114 -1.57 -17.06 -6.70
CA VAL A 114 -1.79 -16.05 -7.74
C VAL A 114 -0.46 -15.58 -8.35
N LEU A 115 0.54 -15.33 -7.50
CA LEU A 115 1.89 -14.92 -7.94
C LEU A 115 2.60 -15.99 -8.77
N ARG A 116 2.47 -17.27 -8.37
CA ARG A 116 2.94 -18.41 -9.16
C ARG A 116 2.27 -18.44 -10.52
N ARG A 117 0.94 -18.28 -10.54
CA ARG A 117 0.19 -18.36 -11.77
C ARG A 117 0.50 -17.22 -12.74
N LEU A 118 0.70 -15.99 -12.24
CA LEU A 118 1.22 -14.89 -13.05
C LEU A 118 2.61 -15.18 -13.62
N SER A 119 3.48 -15.89 -12.88
CA SER A 119 4.79 -16.29 -13.39
C SER A 119 4.67 -17.32 -14.51
N GLU A 120 3.77 -18.28 -14.38
CA GLU A 120 3.48 -19.31 -15.39
C GLU A 120 2.80 -18.74 -16.64
N LEU A 121 2.03 -17.65 -16.51
CA LEU A 121 1.50 -16.85 -17.62
C LEU A 121 2.59 -16.03 -18.35
N GLY A 122 3.87 -16.22 -18.02
CA GLY A 122 4.99 -15.56 -18.68
C GLY A 122 5.34 -14.20 -18.08
N ARG A 123 5.02 -13.95 -16.80
CA ARG A 123 5.32 -12.69 -16.09
C ARG A 123 4.73 -11.47 -16.82
N PRO A 124 3.38 -11.33 -16.85
CA PRO A 124 2.70 -10.30 -17.64
C PRO A 124 3.01 -8.86 -17.21
N PHE A 125 3.57 -8.66 -16.01
CA PHE A 125 3.91 -7.35 -15.46
C PHE A 125 5.41 -7.26 -15.21
N ALA A 126 6.00 -6.10 -15.50
CA ALA A 126 7.41 -5.83 -15.22
C ALA A 126 7.65 -5.74 -13.71
N HIS A 127 6.64 -5.30 -12.97
CA HIS A 127 6.70 -5.14 -11.53
C HIS A 127 5.50 -5.81 -10.84
N VAL A 128 5.81 -6.48 -9.74
CA VAL A 128 4.84 -7.18 -8.89
C VAL A 128 5.19 -6.92 -7.43
N GLY A 129 4.25 -6.32 -6.71
CA GLY A 129 4.36 -6.01 -5.29
C GLY A 129 3.67 -7.04 -4.39
N ILE A 130 4.27 -7.33 -3.25
CA ILE A 130 3.68 -8.18 -2.20
C ILE A 130 3.58 -7.44 -0.86
N ALA A 131 2.62 -7.82 -0.03
CA ALA A 131 2.44 -7.22 1.28
C ALA A 131 3.51 -7.67 2.28
N GLY A 132 4.01 -6.74 3.08
CA GLY A 132 4.82 -6.99 4.27
C GLY A 132 4.15 -6.42 5.51
N TYR A 133 4.25 -7.09 6.65
CA TYR A 133 3.53 -6.72 7.88
C TYR A 133 4.53 -6.41 8.99
N PRO A 134 4.75 -5.12 9.33
CA PRO A 134 5.64 -4.75 10.43
C PRO A 134 5.10 -5.13 11.81
N GLU A 135 3.79 -4.95 12.01
CA GLU A 135 3.11 -5.33 13.24
C GLU A 135 2.63 -6.78 13.16
N SER A 136 2.86 -7.52 14.24
CA SER A 136 2.34 -8.87 14.43
C SER A 136 0.82 -8.84 14.34
N HIS A 137 0.25 -9.62 13.41
CA HIS A 137 -1.20 -9.82 13.42
C HIS A 137 -1.52 -10.66 14.68
N PRO A 138 -2.54 -10.33 15.49
CA PRO A 138 -2.90 -11.12 16.69
C PRO A 138 -3.17 -12.61 16.40
N LEU A 139 -3.41 -12.94 15.13
CA LEU A 139 -3.73 -14.29 14.63
C LEU A 139 -2.59 -14.93 13.82
N ILE A 140 -1.49 -14.22 13.54
CA ILE A 140 -0.40 -14.72 12.69
C ILE A 140 0.93 -14.42 13.37
N HIS A 141 1.64 -15.47 13.78
CA HIS A 141 2.97 -15.35 14.37
C HIS A 141 3.93 -14.68 13.37
N ASP A 142 4.83 -13.83 13.87
CA ASP A 142 5.72 -13.04 13.03
C ASP A 142 6.59 -13.87 12.08
N ASP A 143 7.01 -15.06 12.51
CA ASP A 143 7.81 -15.93 11.66
C ASP A 143 7.02 -16.45 10.45
N ILE A 144 5.69 -16.58 10.57
CA ILE A 144 4.81 -16.97 9.47
C ILE A 144 4.69 -15.83 8.45
N THR A 145 4.61 -14.57 8.90
CA THR A 145 4.53 -13.43 7.97
C THR A 145 5.84 -13.25 7.21
N VAL A 146 6.99 -13.46 7.87
CA VAL A 146 8.29 -13.41 7.21
C VAL A 146 8.52 -14.60 6.28
N GLN A 147 8.13 -15.82 6.69
CA GLN A 147 8.19 -16.99 5.81
C GLN A 147 7.29 -16.79 4.58
N ALA A 148 6.09 -16.25 4.74
CA ALA A 148 5.21 -15.95 3.62
C ALA A 148 5.82 -14.91 2.66
N MET A 149 6.57 -13.93 3.16
CA MET A 149 7.33 -13.02 2.29
C MET A 149 8.49 -13.75 1.58
N TRP A 150 9.19 -14.63 2.29
CA TRP A 150 10.25 -15.46 1.73
C TRP A 150 9.74 -16.31 0.56
N ASP A 151 8.64 -17.03 0.73
CA ASP A 151 8.09 -17.91 -0.31
C ASP A 151 7.62 -17.12 -1.55
N LYS A 152 7.14 -15.89 -1.35
CA LYS A 152 6.65 -15.02 -2.44
C LYS A 152 7.76 -14.30 -3.17
N ARG A 153 8.97 -14.20 -2.60
CA ARG A 153 10.06 -13.34 -3.10
C ARG A 153 10.48 -13.68 -4.53
N GLU A 154 10.38 -14.96 -4.92
CA GLU A 154 10.79 -15.46 -6.24
C GLU A 154 9.86 -15.01 -7.38
N HIS A 155 8.65 -14.57 -7.02
CA HIS A 155 7.59 -14.12 -7.91
C HIS A 155 7.29 -12.62 -7.78
N ALA A 156 8.05 -11.91 -6.94
CA ALA A 156 7.82 -10.52 -6.61
C ALA A 156 9.05 -9.67 -6.94
N THR A 157 8.83 -8.36 -7.09
CA THR A 157 9.87 -7.38 -7.40
C THR A 157 10.06 -6.35 -6.29
N TYR A 158 9.05 -6.16 -5.43
CA TYR A 158 9.14 -5.27 -4.28
C TYR A 158 8.12 -5.68 -3.19
N ILE A 159 8.30 -5.10 -2.00
CA ILE A 159 7.41 -5.26 -0.86
C ILE A 159 6.73 -3.93 -0.55
N VAL A 160 5.45 -3.93 -0.24
CA VAL A 160 4.73 -2.79 0.34
C VAL A 160 4.45 -3.11 1.79
N SER A 161 4.98 -2.32 2.73
CA SER A 161 4.68 -2.54 4.14
C SER A 161 3.27 -2.05 4.48
N ASN A 162 2.57 -2.77 5.34
CA ASN A 162 1.37 -2.28 5.99
C ASN A 162 1.71 -1.06 6.87
N LEU A 163 0.68 -0.31 7.27
CA LEU A 163 0.83 0.79 8.21
C LEU A 163 1.41 0.31 9.54
N CYS A 164 2.41 1.03 10.01
CA CYS A 164 2.96 0.90 11.35
C CYS A 164 3.18 2.29 11.93
N PHE A 165 2.70 2.48 13.15
CA PHE A 165 2.76 3.77 13.83
C PHE A 165 3.90 3.86 14.86
N ASP A 166 4.60 2.75 15.08
CA ASP A 166 5.70 2.66 16.04
C ASP A 166 7.05 2.62 15.30
N PRO A 167 7.90 3.65 15.48
CA PRO A 167 9.23 3.67 14.89
C PRO A 167 10.05 2.40 15.19
N ARG A 168 10.01 1.90 16.43
CA ARG A 168 10.85 0.78 16.85
C ARG A 168 10.40 -0.52 16.18
N VAL A 169 9.09 -0.76 16.14
CA VAL A 169 8.53 -1.94 15.47
C VAL A 169 8.91 -1.95 13.99
N LEU A 170 8.89 -0.78 13.35
CA LEU A 170 9.26 -0.64 11.94
C LEU A 170 10.74 -0.91 11.71
N GLU A 171 11.61 -0.35 12.54
CA GLU A 171 13.07 -0.55 12.49
C GLU A 171 13.43 -2.03 12.71
N ASP A 172 12.86 -2.65 13.75
CA ASP A 172 13.06 -4.05 14.08
C ASP A 172 12.58 -4.96 12.94
N TRP A 173 11.44 -4.63 12.31
CA TRP A 173 10.92 -5.37 11.17
C TRP A 173 11.87 -5.30 9.96
N VAL A 174 12.38 -4.12 9.62
CA VAL A 174 13.36 -3.97 8.53
C VAL A 174 14.60 -4.81 8.80
N VAL A 175 15.18 -4.73 10.00
CA VAL A 175 16.34 -5.55 10.38
C VAL A 175 16.02 -7.04 10.26
N ARG A 176 14.82 -7.45 10.69
CA ARG A 176 14.38 -8.84 10.69
C ARG A 176 14.24 -9.43 9.29
N ILE A 177 13.63 -8.71 8.36
CA ILE A 177 13.46 -9.23 6.98
C ILE A 177 14.82 -9.34 6.27
N ARG A 178 15.75 -8.42 6.54
CA ARG A 178 17.11 -8.44 5.97
C ARG A 178 17.96 -9.58 6.54
N ARG A 179 17.84 -9.88 7.84
CA ARG A 179 18.50 -11.04 8.48
C ARG A 179 18.02 -12.40 7.94
N ARG A 180 16.89 -12.42 7.24
CA ARG A 180 16.32 -13.60 6.59
C ARG A 180 16.46 -13.52 5.07
N ASP A 181 17.45 -12.76 4.58
CA ASP A 181 17.82 -12.64 3.17
C ASP A 181 16.68 -12.20 2.22
N ILE A 182 15.62 -11.58 2.76
CA ILE A 182 14.63 -10.93 1.93
C ILE A 182 15.25 -9.60 1.50
N THR A 183 15.78 -9.55 0.28
CA THR A 183 16.52 -8.39 -0.27
C THR A 183 15.67 -7.49 -1.17
N LEU A 184 14.40 -7.86 -1.41
CA LEU A 184 13.49 -7.06 -2.22
C LEU A 184 13.40 -5.61 -1.71
N PRO A 185 13.33 -4.62 -2.63
CA PRO A 185 13.12 -3.23 -2.26
C PRO A 185 11.79 -3.06 -1.54
N VAL A 186 11.77 -2.22 -0.51
CA VAL A 186 10.60 -1.97 0.33
C VAL A 186 10.05 -0.58 0.05
N HIS A 187 8.76 -0.50 -0.25
CA HIS A 187 7.97 0.72 -0.17
C HIS A 187 7.32 0.78 1.20
N LEU A 188 7.72 1.77 1.99
CA LEU A 188 7.31 1.88 3.38
C LEU A 188 5.93 2.52 3.50
N GLY A 189 4.99 1.78 4.08
CA GLY A 189 3.65 2.26 4.40
C GLY A 189 3.63 3.37 5.44
N VAL A 190 3.21 4.56 5.04
CA VAL A 190 3.10 5.74 5.91
C VAL A 190 1.71 6.34 5.75
N ALA A 191 1.02 6.65 6.84
CA ALA A 191 -0.27 7.30 6.76
C ALA A 191 -0.07 8.78 6.42
N GLY A 192 -0.80 9.28 5.43
CA GLY A 192 -0.83 10.72 5.15
C GLY A 192 -1.42 11.52 6.32
N PRO A 193 -1.41 12.85 6.24
CA PRO A 193 -2.08 13.70 7.22
C PRO A 193 -3.60 13.46 7.16
N VAL A 194 -4.15 12.75 8.16
CA VAL A 194 -5.58 12.44 8.21
C VAL A 194 -6.29 13.33 9.22
N GLN A 195 -7.27 14.12 8.76
CA GLN A 195 -8.16 14.84 9.69
C GLN A 195 -9.00 13.86 10.51
N ARG A 196 -8.98 14.01 11.85
CA ARG A 196 -9.71 13.15 12.81
C ARG A 196 -11.21 13.05 12.52
N ALA A 197 -11.85 14.17 12.19
CA ALA A 197 -13.27 14.21 11.84
C ALA A 197 -13.58 13.36 10.59
N LYS A 198 -12.63 13.28 9.65
CA LYS A 198 -12.80 12.54 8.40
C LYS A 198 -12.60 11.04 8.59
N LEU A 199 -11.67 10.62 9.47
CA LEU A 199 -11.55 9.23 9.93
C LEU A 199 -12.87 8.71 10.50
N LEU A 200 -13.49 9.50 11.40
CA LEU A 200 -14.80 9.17 11.97
C LEU A 200 -15.90 9.11 10.91
N SER A 201 -15.91 10.06 9.96
CA SER A 201 -16.89 10.05 8.86
C SER A 201 -16.72 8.88 7.89
N MET A 202 -15.48 8.41 7.67
CA MET A 202 -15.20 7.24 6.85
C MET A 202 -15.66 5.97 7.55
N ALA A 203 -15.40 5.83 8.85
CA ALA A 203 -15.94 4.73 9.66
C ALA A 203 -17.47 4.67 9.57
N ALA A 204 -18.15 5.83 9.63
CA ALA A 204 -19.61 5.90 9.52
C ALA A 204 -20.13 5.56 8.10
N LYS A 205 -19.44 6.00 7.04
CA LYS A 205 -19.84 5.74 5.64
C LYS A 205 -19.63 4.30 5.18
N ILE A 206 -18.79 3.55 5.89
CA ILE A 206 -18.57 2.11 5.65
C ILE A 206 -19.76 1.28 6.20
N GLY A 207 -20.68 1.88 6.96
CA GLY A 207 -21.92 1.24 7.42
C GLY A 207 -21.76 0.51 8.76
N VAL A 208 -22.74 0.66 9.65
CA VAL A 208 -22.65 0.39 11.11
C VAL A 208 -22.17 -1.03 11.49
N GLY A 209 -22.38 -2.04 10.63
CA GLY A 209 -21.88 -3.41 10.83
C GLY A 209 -20.45 -3.68 10.29
N GLU A 210 -20.00 -2.93 9.29
CA GLU A 210 -18.63 -2.99 8.77
C GLU A 210 -17.71 -2.01 9.50
N SER A 211 -18.26 -0.89 9.99
CA SER A 211 -17.57 0.03 10.90
C SER A 211 -16.98 -0.74 12.06
N THR A 212 -17.69 -1.69 12.68
CA THR A 212 -17.19 -2.49 13.80
C THR A 212 -16.10 -3.50 13.39
N ARG A 213 -16.15 -4.12 12.21
CA ARG A 213 -15.08 -5.03 11.73
C ARG A 213 -13.82 -4.26 11.28
N PHE A 214 -14.00 -3.09 10.66
CA PHE A 214 -12.93 -2.16 10.29
C PHE A 214 -12.35 -1.47 11.54
N LEU A 215 -13.19 -1.04 12.48
CA LEU A 215 -12.78 -0.45 13.77
C LEU A 215 -12.08 -1.47 14.65
N THR A 216 -12.44 -2.76 14.63
CA THR A 216 -11.73 -3.78 15.41
C THR A 216 -10.39 -4.15 14.77
N LYS A 217 -10.34 -4.31 13.44
CA LYS A 217 -9.07 -4.57 12.71
C LYS A 217 -8.09 -3.39 12.73
N HIS A 218 -8.59 -2.16 12.82
CA HIS A 218 -7.80 -0.93 12.86
C HIS A 218 -7.97 -0.15 14.17
N ALA A 219 -8.40 -0.82 15.26
CA ALA A 219 -8.68 -0.18 16.57
C ALA A 219 -7.46 0.59 17.09
N SER A 220 -6.28 0.00 16.92
CA SER A 220 -4.99 0.60 17.25
C SER A 220 -4.74 1.89 16.47
N TRP A 221 -5.18 1.96 15.21
CA TRP A 221 -5.05 3.15 14.36
C TRP A 221 -5.94 4.26 14.92
N PHE A 222 -7.24 3.99 15.11
CA PHE A 222 -8.18 4.97 15.64
C PHE A 222 -7.79 5.48 17.02
N LEU A 223 -7.33 4.60 17.92
CA LEU A 223 -6.88 4.98 19.25
C LEU A 223 -5.66 5.92 19.18
N ARG A 224 -4.66 5.62 18.32
CA ARG A 224 -3.44 6.43 18.15
C ARG A 224 -3.68 7.76 17.41
N PHE A 225 -4.68 7.81 16.52
CA PHE A 225 -5.11 9.06 15.88
C PHE A 225 -5.95 9.95 16.82
N ALA A 226 -6.71 9.34 17.73
CA ALA A 226 -7.59 10.03 18.68
C ALA A 226 -6.86 10.60 19.91
N THR A 227 -5.65 10.12 20.25
CA THR A 227 -4.91 10.57 21.43
C THR A 227 -4.44 12.03 21.29
N PRO A 228 -4.51 12.88 22.34
CA PRO A 228 -3.88 14.21 22.35
C PRO A 228 -2.37 14.11 22.09
N GLY A 229 -1.82 14.89 21.15
CA GLY A 229 -0.43 14.74 20.69
C GLY A 229 -0.18 13.56 19.72
N GLY A 230 -1.25 13.00 19.14
CA GLY A 230 -1.28 11.79 18.30
C GLY A 230 -0.44 11.82 17.01
N TYR A 231 -0.62 10.77 16.21
CA TYR A 231 0.23 10.47 15.04
C TYR A 231 0.55 11.69 14.16
N SER A 232 1.84 11.86 13.86
CA SER A 232 2.35 12.81 12.87
C SER A 232 3.30 12.05 11.94
N PRO A 233 3.06 12.09 10.62
CA PRO A 233 3.95 11.43 9.67
C PRO A 233 5.36 12.03 9.72
N ASP A 234 5.50 13.34 9.94
CA ASP A 234 6.78 14.03 10.15
C ASP A 234 7.56 13.43 11.32
N ARG A 235 6.88 13.20 12.46
CA ARG A 235 7.52 12.64 13.65
C ARG A 235 7.93 11.18 13.46
N LEU A 236 7.11 10.39 12.77
CA LEU A 236 7.46 9.00 12.44
C LEU A 236 8.71 8.99 11.57
N LEU A 237 8.68 9.72 10.46
CA LEU A 237 9.77 9.79 9.48
C LEU A 237 11.07 10.33 10.08
N ALA A 238 11.01 11.39 10.90
CA ALA A 238 12.19 11.93 11.56
C ALA A 238 12.81 10.93 12.56
N ARG A 239 11.97 10.13 13.26
CA ARG A 239 12.46 9.11 14.20
C ARG A 239 13.08 7.91 13.50
N THR A 240 12.54 7.53 12.35
CA THR A 240 13.00 6.35 11.59
C THR A 240 14.03 6.69 10.51
N GLU A 241 14.33 7.97 10.27
CA GLU A 241 15.20 8.43 9.16
C GLU A 241 16.49 7.64 9.07
N LYS A 242 17.25 7.54 10.16
CA LYS A 242 18.56 6.86 10.18
C LYS A 242 18.44 5.39 9.78
N ALA A 243 17.40 4.71 10.24
CA ALA A 243 17.19 3.30 9.96
C ALA A 243 16.68 3.07 8.54
N LEU A 244 15.78 3.90 8.04
CA LEU A 244 15.19 3.75 6.71
C LEU A 244 16.11 4.17 5.58
N THR A 245 17.00 5.15 5.83
CA THR A 245 17.94 5.68 4.83
C THR A 245 19.27 4.93 4.83
N ALA A 246 19.48 3.99 5.75
CA ALA A 246 20.65 3.12 5.72
C ALA A 246 20.63 2.28 4.42
N PRO A 247 21.75 2.15 3.68
CA PRO A 247 21.77 1.35 2.44
C PRO A 247 21.32 -0.10 2.65
N SER A 248 21.62 -0.69 3.80
CA SER A 248 21.19 -2.05 4.18
C SER A 248 19.69 -2.19 4.40
N ALA A 249 18.97 -1.08 4.62
CA ALA A 249 17.53 -1.10 4.83
C ALA A 249 16.76 -1.42 3.54
N GLY A 250 17.31 -1.11 2.37
CA GLY A 250 16.68 -1.38 1.07
C GLY A 250 15.28 -0.74 0.92
N VAL A 251 15.07 0.43 1.52
CA VAL A 251 13.82 1.19 1.39
C VAL A 251 13.90 2.02 0.10
N ALA A 252 13.06 1.69 -0.87
CA ALA A 252 13.05 2.32 -2.19
C ALA A 252 12.19 3.60 -2.25
N GLY A 253 11.28 3.78 -1.28
CA GLY A 253 10.40 4.93 -1.24
C GLY A 253 9.28 4.77 -0.23
N LEU A 254 8.34 5.73 -0.22
CA LEU A 254 7.18 5.72 0.66
C LEU A 254 5.91 5.33 -0.09
N HIS A 255 5.09 4.49 0.53
CA HIS A 255 3.72 4.20 0.12
C HIS A 255 2.77 4.95 1.04
N LEU A 256 2.22 6.06 0.54
CA LEU A 256 1.42 6.97 1.35
C LEU A 256 -0.06 6.61 1.26
N PHE A 257 -0.60 6.18 2.40
CA PHE A 257 -2.03 5.93 2.58
C PHE A 257 -2.76 7.26 2.68
N THR A 258 -3.39 7.70 1.59
CA THR A 258 -4.01 9.03 1.53
C THR A 258 -5.34 9.09 2.27
N PHE A 259 -6.01 7.95 2.48
CA PHE A 259 -7.38 7.89 2.98
C PHE A 259 -8.34 8.85 2.24
N ASN A 260 -8.16 8.99 0.91
CA ASN A 260 -8.92 9.91 0.05
C ASN A 260 -8.79 11.41 0.44
N GLN A 261 -7.77 11.76 1.22
CA GLN A 261 -7.27 13.11 1.49
C GLN A 261 -6.04 13.39 0.63
N ILE A 262 -6.24 13.26 -0.68
CA ILE A 262 -5.20 13.32 -1.71
C ILE A 262 -4.54 14.71 -1.73
N ALA A 263 -5.36 15.77 -1.77
CA ALA A 263 -4.88 17.15 -1.81
C ALA A 263 -4.09 17.51 -0.54
N GLU A 264 -4.57 17.07 0.62
CA GLU A 264 -3.90 17.28 1.90
C GLU A 264 -2.55 16.54 1.95
N THR A 265 -2.50 15.32 1.43
CA THR A 265 -1.27 14.51 1.38
C THR A 265 -0.22 15.17 0.48
N GLU A 266 -0.60 15.65 -0.70
CA GLU A 266 0.35 16.34 -1.59
C GLU A 266 0.83 17.66 -0.99
N ARG A 267 -0.08 18.50 -0.46
CA ARG A 267 0.32 19.76 0.20
C ARG A 267 1.30 19.52 1.35
N TRP A 268 1.05 18.50 2.16
CA TRP A 268 1.95 18.11 3.24
C TRP A 268 3.31 17.68 2.70
N ARG A 269 3.34 16.81 1.68
CA ARG A 269 4.59 16.36 1.07
C ARG A 269 5.41 17.53 0.53
N CYS A 270 4.80 18.44 -0.20
CA CYS A 270 5.48 19.63 -0.74
C CYS A 270 6.06 20.49 0.39
N ALA A 271 5.28 20.79 1.42
CA ALA A 271 5.75 21.57 2.56
C ALA A 271 6.92 20.89 3.30
N VAL A 272 6.90 19.57 3.46
CA VAL A 272 8.01 18.83 4.09
C VAL A 272 9.26 18.86 3.20
N ARG A 273 9.11 18.67 1.88
CA ARG A 273 10.22 18.72 0.91
C ARG A 273 10.88 20.09 0.88
N GLU A 274 10.11 21.16 0.93
CA GLU A 274 10.62 22.53 0.98
C GLU A 274 11.44 22.78 2.26
N ARG A 275 10.92 22.36 3.43
CA ARG A 275 11.64 22.49 4.71
C ARG A 275 12.93 21.68 4.78
N LEU A 276 13.03 20.58 4.05
CA LEU A 276 14.23 19.73 3.99
C LEU A 276 15.19 20.16 2.86
N GLY A 277 14.75 21.04 1.97
CA GLY A 277 15.52 21.52 0.81
C GLY A 277 16.10 22.92 0.96
N GLY A 278 15.65 23.70 1.95
CA GLY A 278 16.30 24.93 2.42
C GLY A 278 17.34 24.63 3.49
#